data_AF-A0A519U1M5-F1
#
_entry.id   AF-A0A519U1M5-F1
#
_cell.length_a   1.000
_cell.length_b   1.000
_cell.length_c   1.000
_cell.angle_alpha   90.00
_cell.angle_beta   90.00
_cell.angle_gamma   90.00
#
_symmetry.space_group_name_H-M   'P 1'
#
loop_
_entity.id
_entity.type
_entity.pdbx_description
1 polymer ?
#
loop_
_entity_poly.entity_id
_entity_poly.type
_entity_poly.pdbx_seq_one_letter_code
_entity_poly.pdbx_strand_id
1 'polypeptide(L)'
;MRSSLSKIKKMNTAITQRVIELQDKGYLYDFMSVGKKKFLCLQDSICFHSPDVSIKLVDQVYDQLNNCYKYIHAVETATGHKGLLLEEGIYID
;
A
#
# COMPACT_ATOMS: atom_id res chain seq x y z
N MET A 1 21.07 30.35 2.93
CA MET A 1 19.82 29.70 2.49
C MET A 1 19.59 28.46 3.36
N ARG A 2 18.59 28.45 4.25
CA ARG A 2 18.33 27.33 5.18
C ARG A 2 17.13 26.50 4.67
N SER A 3 17.47 25.24 4.37
CA SER A 3 16.69 24.05 4.00
C SER A 3 15.16 24.13 3.86
N SER A 4 14.68 23.93 2.64
CA SER A 4 13.32 23.51 2.26
C SER A 4 12.96 22.07 2.67
N LEU A 5 13.91 21.30 3.22
CA LEU A 5 13.73 19.89 3.58
C LEU A 5 12.82 19.65 4.80
N SER A 6 12.64 20.65 5.68
CA SER A 6 11.81 20.51 6.88
C SER A 6 10.30 20.46 6.58
N LYS A 7 9.88 21.01 5.43
CA LYS A 7 8.47 20.97 4.98
C LYS A 7 8.08 19.60 4.41
N ILE A 8 9.00 18.89 3.76
CA ILE A 8 8.76 17.57 3.16
C ILE A 8 8.44 16.53 4.25
N LYS A 9 9.08 16.65 5.43
CA LYS A 9 8.94 15.70 6.54
C LYS A 9 7.53 15.56 7.14
N LYS A 10 6.58 16.44 6.82
CA LYS A 10 5.22 16.42 7.40
C LYS A 10 4.10 16.08 6.42
N MET A 11 4.36 16.06 5.12
CA MET A 11 3.30 16.06 4.11
C MET A 11 2.46 14.76 4.08
N ASN A 12 3.02 13.61 4.42
CA ASN A 12 2.30 12.32 4.38
C ASN A 12 2.27 11.59 5.73
N THR A 13 2.25 12.35 6.83
CA THR A 13 2.19 11.76 8.19
C THR A 13 1.02 10.81 8.36
N ALA A 14 -0.14 11.09 7.76
CA ALA A 14 -1.30 10.20 7.81
C ALA A 14 -1.05 8.85 7.10
N ILE A 15 -0.49 8.87 5.89
CA ILE A 15 -0.16 7.64 5.14
C ILE A 15 0.90 6.85 5.89
N THR A 16 1.98 7.51 6.32
CA THR A 16 3.07 6.88 7.07
C THR A 16 2.57 6.26 8.36
N GLN A 17 1.75 6.97 9.14
CA GLN A 17 1.18 6.47 10.38
C GLN A 17 0.32 5.24 10.12
N ARG A 18 -0.49 5.27 9.06
CA ARG A 18 -1.37 4.14 8.74
C ARG A 18 -0.60 2.90 8.30
N VAL A 19 0.47 3.09 7.53
CA VAL A 19 1.38 2.01 7.13
C VAL A 19 2.06 1.41 8.36
N ILE A 20 2.57 2.23 9.29
CA ILE A 20 3.18 1.75 10.54
C ILE A 20 2.19 0.90 11.35
N GLU A 21 0.97 1.39 11.55
CA GLU A 21 -0.06 0.64 12.28
C GLU A 21 -0.40 -0.72 11.65
N LEU A 22 -0.30 -0.84 10.33
CA LEU A 22 -0.56 -2.09 9.62
C LEU A 22 0.65 -3.01 9.67
N GLN A 23 1.86 -2.47 9.60
CA GLN A 23 3.09 -3.22 9.82
C GLN A 23 3.15 -3.82 11.22
N ASP A 24 2.74 -3.07 12.25
CA ASP A 24 2.61 -3.56 13.63
C ASP A 24 1.58 -4.71 13.76
N LYS A 25 0.63 -4.81 12.82
CA LYS A 25 -0.34 -5.91 12.73
C LYS A 25 0.14 -7.10 11.87
N GLY A 26 1.38 -7.05 11.37
CA GLY A 26 2.00 -8.11 10.58
C GLY A 26 1.81 -7.98 9.07
N TYR A 27 1.35 -6.84 8.55
CA TYR A 27 1.35 -6.56 7.12
C TYR A 27 2.72 -6.02 6.70
N LEU A 28 3.65 -6.91 6.44
CA LEU A 28 5.08 -6.62 6.26
C LEU A 28 5.52 -6.53 4.80
N TYR A 29 4.68 -6.99 3.87
CA TYR A 29 4.98 -7.00 2.45
C TYR A 29 4.39 -5.79 1.72
N ASP A 30 4.99 -5.43 0.59
CA ASP A 30 4.48 -4.40 -0.32
C ASP A 30 4.10 -5.07 -1.63
N PHE A 31 2.89 -4.79 -2.08
CA PHE A 31 2.34 -5.33 -3.32
C PHE A 31 2.14 -4.23 -4.35
N MET A 32 2.33 -4.60 -5.61
CA MET A 32 2.06 -3.76 -6.77
C MET A 32 1.12 -4.51 -7.72
N SER A 33 0.07 -3.84 -8.19
CA SER A 33 -0.74 -4.35 -9.30
C SER A 33 0.07 -4.27 -10.59
N VAL A 34 0.24 -5.40 -11.28
CA VAL A 34 0.91 -5.46 -12.59
C VAL A 34 -0.09 -5.63 -13.75
N GLY A 35 -1.37 -5.41 -13.47
CA GLY A 35 -2.48 -5.57 -14.41
C GLY A 35 -2.95 -7.02 -14.56
N LYS A 36 -4.04 -7.22 -15.32
CA LYS A 36 -4.65 -8.55 -15.59
C LYS A 36 -4.90 -9.39 -14.32
N LYS A 37 -5.34 -8.76 -13.22
CA LYS A 37 -5.60 -9.43 -11.94
C LYS A 37 -4.35 -10.15 -11.36
N LYS A 38 -3.18 -9.54 -11.51
CA LYS A 38 -1.90 -10.02 -10.98
C LYS A 38 -1.26 -9.01 -10.04
N PHE A 39 -0.61 -9.53 -9.00
CA PHE A 39 0.00 -8.76 -7.92
C PHE A 39 1.41 -9.23 -7.68
N LEU A 40 2.38 -8.33 -7.79
CA LEU A 40 3.78 -8.60 -7.52
C LEU A 40 4.09 -8.21 -6.08
N CYS A 41 4.60 -9.15 -5.29
CA CYS A 41 5.25 -8.87 -4.02
C CYS A 41 6.64 -8.30 -4.29
N LEU A 42 6.93 -7.10 -3.79
CA LEU A 42 8.16 -6.37 -4.11
C LEU A 42 9.40 -6.92 -3.38
N GLN A 43 9.20 -7.56 -2.24
CA GLN A 43 10.26 -8.08 -1.39
C GLN A 43 10.89 -9.36 -1.94
N ASP A 44 10.08 -10.27 -2.47
CA ASP A 44 10.51 -11.59 -2.94
C ASP A 44 10.33 -11.79 -4.45
N SER A 45 9.75 -10.81 -5.15
CA SER A 45 9.45 -10.85 -6.58
C SER A 45 8.48 -11.97 -7.00
N ILE A 46 7.69 -12.51 -6.06
CA ILE A 46 6.67 -13.51 -6.35
C ILE A 46 5.41 -12.83 -6.89
N CYS A 47 4.85 -13.40 -7.95
CA CYS A 47 3.63 -12.92 -8.59
C CYS A 47 2.44 -13.82 -8.20
N PHE A 48 1.38 -13.19 -7.71
CA PHE A 48 0.13 -13.82 -7.29
C PHE A 48 -1.00 -13.43 -8.24
N HIS A 49 -1.96 -14.33 -8.43
CA HIS A 49 -3.17 -14.07 -9.22
C HIS A 49 -4.35 -13.75 -8.28
N SER A 50 -5.40 -13.06 -8.76
CA SER A 50 -6.53 -12.69 -7.88
C SER A 50 -7.16 -13.85 -7.10
N PRO A 51 -7.28 -15.09 -7.63
CA PRO A 51 -7.84 -16.20 -6.86
C PRO A 51 -7.00 -16.58 -5.63
N ASP A 52 -5.71 -16.24 -5.63
CA ASP A 52 -4.75 -16.59 -4.59
C ASP A 52 -4.55 -15.47 -3.56
N VAL A 53 -5.27 -14.35 -3.71
CA VAL A 53 -5.12 -13.16 -2.85
C VAL A 53 -6.49 -12.65 -2.37
N SER A 54 -6.56 -12.35 -1.08
CA SER A 54 -7.65 -11.57 -0.51
C SER A 54 -7.20 -10.11 -0.45
N ILE A 55 -7.95 -9.21 -1.09
CA ILE A 55 -7.68 -7.78 -1.08
C ILE A 55 -8.86 -7.08 -0.40
N LYS A 56 -8.56 -6.27 0.62
CA LYS A 56 -9.56 -5.51 1.36
C LYS A 56 -9.15 -4.05 1.47
N LEU A 57 -10.04 -3.14 1.14
CA LEU A 57 -9.83 -1.72 1.40
C LEU A 57 -9.79 -1.48 2.92
N VAL A 58 -8.72 -0.85 3.39
CA VAL A 58 -8.49 -0.56 4.81
C VAL A 58 -8.69 0.91 5.10
N ASP A 59 -8.25 1.78 4.18
CA ASP A 59 -8.28 3.22 4.40
C ASP A 59 -8.23 4.01 3.10
N GLN A 60 -8.68 5.25 3.16
CA GLN A 60 -8.52 6.27 2.13
C GLN A 60 -7.79 7.46 2.75
N VAL A 61 -6.63 7.80 2.20
CA VAL A 61 -5.78 8.87 2.75
C VAL A 61 -5.43 9.86 1.65
N TYR A 62 -5.48 11.15 1.99
CA TYR A 62 -5.06 12.20 1.07
C TYR A 62 -3.53 12.32 1.04
N ASP A 63 -2.94 12.09 -0.15
CA ASP A 63 -1.53 12.27 -0.41
C ASP A 63 -1.24 13.73 -0.78
N GLN A 64 -0.63 14.47 0.14
CA GLN A 64 -0.33 15.88 -0.05
C GLN A 64 0.80 16.11 -1.07
N LEU A 65 1.61 15.09 -1.37
CA LEU A 65 2.69 15.20 -2.36
C LEU A 65 2.13 15.21 -3.78
N ASN A 66 1.22 14.29 -4.07
CA ASN A 66 0.63 14.12 -5.39
C ASN A 66 -0.74 14.81 -5.53
N ASN A 67 -1.26 15.41 -4.44
CA ASN A 67 -2.57 16.05 -4.37
C ASN A 67 -3.73 15.12 -4.80
N CYS A 68 -3.62 13.84 -4.49
CA CYS A 68 -4.61 12.83 -4.85
C CYS A 68 -4.97 11.95 -3.64
N TYR A 69 -6.13 11.27 -3.71
CA TYR A 69 -6.46 10.25 -2.74
C TYR A 69 -5.74 8.95 -3.07
N LYS A 70 -5.14 8.34 -2.05
CA LYS A 70 -4.58 6.99 -2.11
C LYS A 70 -5.46 6.05 -1.29
N TYR A 71 -5.63 4.85 -1.79
CA TYR A 71 -6.41 3.80 -1.18
C TYR A 71 -5.44 2.71 -0.70
N ILE A 72 -5.45 2.48 0.60
CA ILE A 72 -4.62 1.45 1.23
C ILE A 72 -5.45 0.18 1.29
N HIS A 73 -4.97 -0.86 0.62
CA HIS A 73 -5.57 -2.18 0.68
C HIS A 73 -4.65 -3.13 1.46
N ALA A 74 -5.25 -3.93 2.33
CA ALA A 74 -4.60 -5.10 2.90
C ALA A 74 -4.68 -6.25 1.90
N VAL A 75 -3.54 -6.88 1.65
CA VAL A 75 -3.40 -8.07 0.80
C VAL A 75 -2.99 -9.23 1.69
N GLU A 76 -3.74 -10.32 1.63
CA GLU A 76 -3.37 -11.59 2.26
C GLU A 76 -3.37 -12.68 1.18
N THR A 77 -2.26 -13.41 1.04
CA THR A 77 -2.15 -14.49 0.05
C THR A 77 -2.41 -15.85 0.66
N ALA A 78 -2.79 -16.83 -0.16
CA ALA A 78 -2.97 -18.22 0.28
C ALA A 78 -1.68 -18.85 0.87
N THR A 79 -0.51 -18.32 0.50
CA THR A 79 0.79 -18.76 1.02
C THR A 79 1.20 -18.02 2.31
N GLY A 80 0.33 -17.16 2.85
CA GLY A 80 0.54 -16.48 4.12
C GLY A 80 1.26 -15.13 4.04
N HIS A 81 1.52 -14.61 2.83
CA HIS A 81 2.08 -13.26 2.70
C HIS A 81 1.01 -12.23 3.06
N LYS A 82 1.34 -11.32 3.96
CA LYS A 82 0.46 -10.24 4.40
C LYS A 82 1.11 -8.90 4.12
N GLY A 83 0.49 -8.07 3.31
CA GLY A 83 1.08 -6.82 2.87
C GLY A 83 0.08 -5.76 2.47
N LEU A 84 0.62 -4.68 1.91
CA LEU A 84 -0.15 -3.50 1.54
C LEU A 84 -0.07 -3.26 0.03
N LEU A 85 -1.20 -2.84 -0.54
CA LEU A 85 -1.31 -2.35 -1.91
C LEU A 85 -1.85 -0.92 -1.86
N LEU A 86 -1.04 0.04 -2.30
CA LEU A 86 -1.40 1.45 -2.37
C LEU A 86 -1.73 1.83 -3.81
N GLU A 87 -2.96 2.23 -4.07
CA GLU A 87 -3.46 2.54 -5.41
C GLU A 87 -4.24 3.87 -5.43
N GLU A 88 -4.45 4.44 -6.62
CA GLU A 88 -5.29 5.64 -6.82
C GLU A 88 -6.78 5.33 -6.99
N GLY A 89 -7.15 4.05 -6.94
CA GLY A 89 -8.52 3.57 -7.01
C GLY A 89 -8.78 2.43 -6.05
N ILE A 90 -10.05 2.18 -5.76
CA ILE A 90 -10.49 1.02 -4.97
C ILE A 90 -10.39 -0.22 -5.85
N TYR A 91 -9.69 -1.24 -5.36
CA TYR A 91 -9.73 -2.55 -5.98
C TYR A 91 -11.07 -3.22 -5.65
N ILE A 92 -11.82 -3.55 -6.70
CA ILE A 92 -13.05 -4.33 -6.65
C ILE A 92 -12.80 -5.55 -7.54
N ASP A 93 -12.94 -6.74 -6.97
CA ASP A 93 -12.70 -8.01 -7.69
C ASP A 93 -13.81 -8.33 -8.70
#